data_AF-A0AAD5FLC2-F1
#
_entry.id   AF-A0AAD5FLC2-F1
#
_cell.length_a   1.000
_cell.length_b   1.000
_cell.length_c   1.000
_cell.angle_alpha   90.00
_cell.angle_beta   90.00
_cell.angle_gamma   90.00
#
_symmetry.space_group_name_H-M   'P 1'
#
loop_
_entity.id
_entity.type
_entity.pdbx_description
1 polymer ?
#
loop_
_entity_poly.entity_id
_entity_poly.type
_entity_poly.pdbx_seq_one_letter_code
_entity_poly.pdbx_strand_id
1 'polypeptide(L)'
;PFKTDCEELLGRFQQVESVRYEEFAAIWRAMDFSSVFYGMITNYEKRPFTRLVFTTVYDYFLPPYSFQIRVGALYMFYGLYFTQLVWPKEKIWIALKDWMCVQNFLSDALTCQHLDVVYVYRKLVYEKAFFYTAMPIQVIVHGCSFPNQADKYLLSFMSSLFEYKFLLLFVCLQEITNVHSHYERIKEALQVSTSVSVTPVNLSVQLQQCALEFQQWKENTKVS
;
A
#
# COMPACT_ATOMS: atom_id res chain seq x y z
N PRO A 1 -17.37 7.29 11.69
CA PRO A 1 -17.12 6.88 13.09
C PRO A 1 -15.63 6.89 13.43
N PHE A 2 -14.82 5.94 12.92
CA PHE A 2 -13.41 5.83 13.28
C PHE A 2 -12.58 7.11 13.01
N LYS A 3 -12.79 7.75 11.85
CA LYS A 3 -12.12 9.02 11.52
C LYS A 3 -12.36 10.10 12.59
N THR A 4 -13.60 10.21 13.06
CA THR A 4 -13.98 11.17 14.11
C THR A 4 -13.30 10.84 15.44
N ASP A 5 -13.16 9.55 15.78
CA ASP A 5 -12.42 9.12 16.97
C ASP A 5 -10.93 9.47 16.88
N CYS A 6 -10.32 9.33 15.69
CA CYS A 6 -8.95 9.79 15.44
C CYS A 6 -8.81 11.31 15.61
N GLU A 7 -9.75 12.08 15.05
CA GLU A 7 -9.75 13.55 15.15
C GLU A 7 -9.93 14.02 16.59
N GLU A 8 -10.78 13.36 17.36
CA GLU A 8 -10.96 13.62 18.79
C GLU A 8 -9.67 13.30 19.58
N LEU A 9 -9.05 12.14 19.33
CA LEU A 9 -7.80 11.74 20.00
C LEU A 9 -6.68 12.74 19.68
N LEU A 10 -6.51 13.05 18.40
CA LEU A 10 -5.50 14.01 17.93
C LEU A 10 -5.79 15.44 18.43
N GLY A 11 -7.05 15.84 18.49
CA GLY A 11 -7.49 17.13 19.01
C GLY A 11 -7.15 17.29 20.50
N ARG A 12 -7.43 16.26 21.31
CA ARG A 12 -7.00 16.22 22.72
C ARG A 12 -5.49 16.26 22.85
N PHE A 13 -4.77 15.50 22.02
CA PHE A 13 -3.31 15.48 22.05
C PHE A 13 -2.72 16.84 21.69
N GLN A 14 -3.32 17.55 20.73
CA GLN A 14 -2.92 18.89 20.35
C GLN A 14 -3.04 19.89 21.51
N GLN A 15 -4.08 19.76 22.35
CA GLN A 15 -4.31 20.63 23.51
C GLN A 15 -3.30 20.44 24.66
N VAL A 16 -2.58 19.32 24.73
CA VAL A 16 -1.57 19.08 25.78
C VAL A 16 -0.29 19.90 25.55
N GLU A 17 -0.13 20.52 24.37
CA GLU A 17 1.06 21.31 23.99
C GLU A 17 2.39 20.55 24.18
N SER A 18 2.33 19.22 24.12
CA SER A 18 3.45 18.30 24.29
C SER A 18 3.41 17.24 23.20
N VAL A 19 4.59 16.82 22.75
CA VAL A 19 4.75 15.72 21.77
C VAL A 19 5.17 14.42 22.44
N ARG A 20 5.16 14.35 23.78
CA ARG A 20 5.68 13.21 24.52
C ARG A 20 4.75 12.00 24.43
N TYR A 21 5.35 10.81 24.29
CA TYR A 21 4.59 9.57 24.20
C TYR A 21 3.73 9.30 25.44
N GLU A 22 4.21 9.66 26.64
CA GLU A 22 3.50 9.45 27.91
C GLU A 22 2.14 10.16 27.93
N GLU A 23 2.10 11.42 27.45
CA GLU A 23 0.89 12.22 27.35
C GLU A 23 -0.09 11.63 26.33
N PHE A 24 0.43 11.25 25.16
CA PHE A 24 -0.36 10.55 24.15
C PHE A 24 -0.96 9.25 24.71
N ALA A 25 -0.15 8.45 25.43
CA ALA A 25 -0.58 7.18 25.99
C ALA A 25 -1.61 7.35 27.12
N ALA A 26 -1.60 8.48 27.84
CA ALA A 26 -2.65 8.82 28.79
C ALA A 26 -3.99 9.06 28.07
N ILE A 27 -4.01 9.85 26.99
CA ILE A 27 -5.21 10.09 26.18
C ILE A 27 -5.71 8.80 25.53
N TRP A 28 -4.81 8.01 24.93
CA TRP A 28 -5.12 6.71 24.32
C TRP A 28 -5.87 5.79 25.29
N ARG A 29 -5.40 5.71 26.54
CA ARG A 29 -6.03 4.90 27.60
C ARG A 29 -7.35 5.51 28.06
N ALA A 30 -7.42 6.83 28.24
CA ALA A 30 -8.65 7.51 28.65
C ALA A 30 -9.79 7.35 27.64
N MET A 31 -9.46 7.23 26.35
CA MET A 31 -10.43 6.99 25.27
C MET A 31 -10.70 5.50 25.01
N ASP A 32 -10.04 4.59 25.73
CA ASP A 32 -10.06 3.15 25.48
C ASP A 32 -9.79 2.78 24.01
N PHE A 33 -8.86 3.48 23.37
CA PHE A 33 -8.61 3.33 21.92
C PHE A 33 -8.00 1.96 21.56
N SER A 34 -7.52 1.21 22.54
CA SER A 34 -7.14 -0.20 22.38
C SER A 34 -8.33 -1.07 21.95
N SER A 35 -9.55 -0.67 22.28
CA SER A 35 -10.77 -1.44 22.04
C SER A 35 -11.32 -1.34 20.62
N VAL A 36 -10.70 -0.52 19.75
CA VAL A 36 -11.14 -0.26 18.36
C VAL A 36 -11.37 -1.54 17.54
N PHE A 37 -10.62 -2.61 17.81
CA PHE A 37 -10.74 -3.87 17.05
C PHE A 37 -11.75 -4.88 17.61
N TYR A 38 -12.31 -4.67 18.81
CA TYR A 38 -13.12 -5.68 19.51
C TYR A 38 -14.57 -5.78 19.02
N GLY A 39 -15.01 -4.90 18.12
CA GLY A 39 -16.33 -4.99 17.48
C GLY A 39 -16.41 -5.97 16.30
N MET A 40 -15.29 -6.56 15.87
CA MET A 40 -15.23 -7.37 14.66
C MET A 40 -15.20 -8.88 14.99
N ILE A 41 -16.20 -9.62 14.50
CA ILE A 41 -16.35 -11.05 14.81
C ILE A 41 -15.49 -11.92 13.88
N THR A 42 -15.45 -11.61 12.58
CA THR A 42 -14.77 -12.47 11.59
C THR A 42 -13.42 -11.93 11.12
N ASN A 43 -12.49 -12.80 10.76
CA ASN A 43 -11.20 -12.40 10.18
C ASN A 43 -11.34 -11.69 8.82
N TYR A 44 -12.39 -12.05 8.06
CA TYR A 44 -12.72 -11.41 6.79
C TYR A 44 -13.04 -9.92 6.96
N GLU A 45 -13.65 -9.53 8.08
CA GLU A 45 -13.94 -8.13 8.40
C GLU A 45 -12.76 -7.43 9.07
N LYS A 46 -12.05 -8.14 9.98
CA LYS A 46 -10.92 -7.57 10.73
C LYS A 46 -9.83 -7.02 9.83
N ARG A 47 -9.43 -7.75 8.79
CA ARG A 47 -8.30 -7.36 7.93
C ARG A 47 -8.59 -6.12 7.06
N PRO A 48 -9.71 -6.05 6.31
CA PRO A 48 -10.13 -4.81 5.63
C PRO A 48 -10.30 -3.64 6.59
N PHE A 49 -10.85 -3.87 7.79
CA PHE A 49 -10.97 -2.83 8.80
C PHE A 49 -9.61 -2.32 9.29
N THR A 50 -8.66 -3.20 9.60
CA THR A 50 -7.30 -2.80 9.99
C THR A 50 -6.61 -2.00 8.88
N ARG A 51 -6.83 -2.35 7.61
CA ARG A 51 -6.34 -1.55 6.47
C ARG A 51 -6.95 -0.17 6.45
N LEU A 52 -8.28 -0.07 6.56
CA LEU A 52 -9.00 1.20 6.60
C LEU A 52 -8.50 2.09 7.75
N VAL A 53 -8.29 1.49 8.91
CA VAL A 53 -7.76 2.16 10.10
C VAL A 53 -6.37 2.75 9.82
N PHE A 54 -5.45 1.98 9.25
CA PHE A 54 -4.13 2.48 8.88
C PHE A 54 -4.19 3.55 7.78
N THR A 55 -5.01 3.38 6.74
CA THR A 55 -5.21 4.39 5.70
C THR A 55 -5.76 5.68 6.28
N THR A 56 -6.71 5.60 7.24
CA THR A 56 -7.27 6.79 7.88
C THR A 56 -6.21 7.55 8.69
N VAL A 57 -5.37 6.82 9.45
CA VAL A 57 -4.27 7.44 10.23
C VAL A 57 -3.18 8.01 9.33
N TYR A 58 -2.96 7.40 8.16
CA TYR A 58 -1.95 7.83 7.18
C TYR A 58 -2.15 9.27 6.71
N ASP A 59 -3.40 9.69 6.52
CA ASP A 59 -3.70 11.07 6.11
C ASP A 59 -3.17 12.09 7.12
N TYR A 60 -3.25 11.81 8.42
CA TYR A 60 -2.75 12.70 9.49
C TYR A 60 -1.23 12.67 9.69
N PHE A 61 -0.55 11.65 9.15
CA PHE A 61 0.90 11.49 9.27
C PHE A 61 1.68 12.36 8.25
N LEU A 62 1.01 12.85 7.22
CA LEU A 62 1.60 13.63 6.14
C LEU A 62 1.27 15.13 6.24
N PRO A 63 2.00 16.00 5.52
CA PRO A 63 1.60 17.40 5.34
C PRO A 63 0.19 17.50 4.74
N PRO A 64 -0.61 18.54 5.08
CA PRO A 64 -0.22 19.81 5.73
C PRO A 64 -0.33 19.83 7.26
N TYR A 65 -0.53 18.67 7.91
CA TYR A 65 -0.70 18.63 9.37
C TYR A 65 0.56 19.07 10.13
N SER A 66 0.34 19.66 11.31
CA SER A 66 1.42 20.14 12.18
C SER A 66 2.31 18.99 12.67
N PHE A 67 3.53 19.33 13.11
CA PHE A 67 4.46 18.33 13.65
C PHE A 67 3.84 17.50 14.78
N GLN A 68 3.14 18.13 15.72
CA GLN A 68 2.48 17.45 16.84
C GLN A 68 1.38 16.47 16.38
N ILE A 69 0.55 16.85 15.41
CA ILE A 69 -0.47 15.95 14.85
C ILE A 69 0.18 14.76 14.15
N ARG A 70 1.26 14.99 13.40
CA ARG A 70 2.02 13.92 12.74
C ARG A 70 2.70 12.98 13.74
N VAL A 71 3.22 13.50 14.86
CA VAL A 71 3.70 12.69 15.99
C VAL A 71 2.57 11.83 16.57
N GLY A 72 1.40 12.43 16.82
CA GLY A 72 0.22 11.70 17.28
C GLY A 72 -0.19 10.58 16.32
N ALA A 73 -0.15 10.83 15.01
CA ALA A 73 -0.41 9.83 13.99
C ALA A 73 0.60 8.67 14.01
N LEU A 74 1.89 8.95 14.21
CA LEU A 74 2.91 7.91 14.40
C LEU A 74 2.64 7.06 15.66
N TYR A 75 2.24 7.70 16.76
CA TYR A 75 1.88 6.98 17.98
C TYR A 75 0.59 6.16 17.83
N MET A 76 -0.38 6.64 17.04
CA MET A 76 -1.55 5.85 16.66
C MET A 76 -1.15 4.63 15.84
N PHE A 77 -0.27 4.76 14.84
CA PHE A 77 0.26 3.61 14.10
C PHE A 77 0.88 2.58 15.02
N TYR A 78 1.67 3.02 15.99
CA TYR A 78 2.24 2.16 17.01
C TYR A 78 1.17 1.42 17.81
N GLY A 79 0.25 2.14 18.45
CA GLY A 79 -0.82 1.55 19.25
C GLY A 79 -1.64 0.54 18.43
N LEU A 80 -2.16 0.97 17.28
CA LEU A 80 -3.00 0.16 16.39
C LEU A 80 -2.28 -1.09 15.86
N TYR A 81 -0.99 -0.98 15.52
CA TYR A 81 -0.23 -2.12 15.01
C TYR A 81 -0.01 -3.21 16.07
N PHE A 82 0.13 -2.82 17.34
CA PHE A 82 0.31 -3.77 18.45
C PHE A 82 -1.02 -4.26 19.04
N THR A 83 -2.12 -3.51 18.91
CA THR A 83 -3.46 -3.93 19.37
C THR A 83 -4.31 -4.64 18.32
N GLN A 84 -3.90 -4.67 17.05
CA GLN A 84 -4.66 -5.36 16.00
C GLN A 84 -4.86 -6.85 16.32
N LEU A 85 -6.05 -7.36 15.99
CA LEU A 85 -6.45 -8.75 16.23
C LEU A 85 -6.24 -9.66 15.01
N VAL A 86 -5.63 -9.15 13.94
CA VAL A 86 -5.40 -9.87 12.69
C VAL A 86 -4.08 -10.62 12.75
N TRP A 87 -4.09 -11.89 12.33
CA TRP A 87 -2.89 -12.69 12.13
C TRP A 87 -2.87 -13.32 10.71
N PRO A 88 -1.74 -13.26 9.98
CA PRO A 88 -0.55 -12.45 10.27
C PRO A 88 -0.88 -10.95 10.32
N LYS A 89 -0.12 -10.18 11.11
CA LYS A 89 -0.36 -8.74 11.29
C LYS A 89 -0.42 -8.02 9.95
N GLU A 90 -1.42 -7.16 9.80
CA GLU A 90 -1.49 -6.26 8.65
C GLU A 90 -0.41 -5.19 8.78
N LYS A 91 0.22 -4.88 7.66
CA LYS A 91 1.28 -3.88 7.56
C LYS A 91 0.70 -2.50 7.29
N ILE A 92 1.43 -1.48 7.73
CA ILE A 92 1.15 -0.08 7.43
C ILE A 92 1.76 0.25 6.08
N TRP A 93 0.94 0.71 5.15
CA TRP A 93 1.38 1.00 3.79
C TRP A 93 1.92 2.42 3.69
N ILE A 94 3.14 2.57 3.19
CA ILE A 94 3.75 3.89 2.96
C ILE A 94 4.02 4.03 1.47
N ALA A 95 3.41 5.04 0.85
CA ALA A 95 3.67 5.34 -0.54
C ALA A 95 5.09 5.86 -0.74
N LEU A 96 5.77 5.38 -1.79
CA LEU A 96 7.16 5.75 -2.07
C LEU A 96 7.33 7.26 -2.31
N LYS A 97 6.32 7.91 -2.91
CA LYS A 97 6.30 9.37 -3.12
C LYS A 97 6.40 10.17 -1.82
N ASP A 98 5.89 9.61 -0.72
CA ASP A 98 5.80 10.28 0.58
C ASP A 98 7.01 9.95 1.47
N TRP A 99 7.92 9.09 1.00
CA TRP A 99 9.12 8.68 1.75
C TRP A 99 9.95 9.87 2.22
N MET A 100 10.17 10.86 1.35
CA MET A 100 10.95 12.05 1.70
C MET A 100 10.29 12.85 2.83
N CYS A 101 8.96 12.95 2.84
CA CYS A 101 8.21 13.61 3.90
C CYS A 101 8.36 12.91 5.25
N VAL A 102 8.45 11.57 5.23
CA VAL A 102 8.71 10.75 6.43
C VAL A 102 10.14 10.95 6.93
N GLN A 103 11.13 10.94 6.03
CA GLN A 103 12.53 11.15 6.41
C GLN A 103 12.77 12.53 7.01
N ASN A 104 12.21 13.59 6.40
CA ASN A 104 12.32 14.94 6.93
C ASN A 104 11.70 15.04 8.33
N PHE A 105 10.51 14.47 8.52
CA PHE A 105 9.85 14.43 9.83
C PHE A 105 10.69 13.74 10.92
N LEU A 106 11.35 12.64 10.59
CA LEU A 106 12.23 11.95 11.54
C LEU A 106 13.52 12.73 11.81
N SER A 107 14.05 13.41 10.81
CA SER A 107 15.18 14.33 10.97
C SER A 107 14.83 15.49 11.91
N ASP A 108 13.65 16.08 11.76
CA ASP A 108 13.14 17.14 12.63
C ASP A 108 12.99 16.62 14.07
N ALA A 109 12.38 15.45 14.24
CA ALA A 109 12.21 14.81 15.55
C ALA A 109 13.55 14.53 16.24
N LEU A 110 14.56 14.08 15.49
CA LEU A 110 15.90 13.82 16.01
C LEU A 110 16.61 15.13 16.40
N THR A 111 16.51 16.15 15.56
CA THR A 111 17.14 17.46 15.79
C THR A 111 16.57 18.14 17.03
N CYS A 112 15.25 18.05 17.22
CA CYS A 112 14.54 18.56 18.40
C CYS A 112 14.61 17.62 19.63
N GLN A 113 15.40 16.54 19.57
CA GLN A 113 15.58 15.56 20.65
C GLN A 113 14.29 14.87 21.14
N HIS A 114 13.29 14.72 20.27
CA HIS A 114 12.09 13.92 20.54
C HIS A 114 12.38 12.43 20.36
N LEU A 115 13.20 11.88 21.26
CA LEU A 115 13.74 10.51 21.16
C LEU A 115 12.67 9.43 21.22
N ASP A 116 11.55 9.69 21.88
CA ASP A 116 10.37 8.82 21.94
C ASP A 116 9.72 8.66 20.56
N VAL A 117 9.58 9.75 19.79
CA VAL A 117 9.11 9.70 18.39
C VAL A 117 10.04 8.82 17.55
N VAL A 118 11.35 9.05 17.65
CA VAL A 118 12.37 8.28 16.92
C VAL A 118 12.36 6.80 17.33
N TYR A 119 12.23 6.53 18.63
CA TYR A 119 12.15 5.18 19.17
C TYR A 119 10.93 4.44 18.63
N VAL A 120 9.74 5.05 18.68
CA VAL A 120 8.50 4.44 18.18
C VAL A 120 8.63 4.08 16.71
N TYR A 121 9.14 5.00 15.88
CA TYR A 121 9.37 4.72 14.46
C TYR A 121 10.35 3.54 14.27
N ARG A 122 11.49 3.55 14.96
CA ARG A 122 12.49 2.47 14.89
C ARG A 122 11.91 1.13 15.34
N LYS A 123 11.04 1.12 16.36
CA LYS A 123 10.36 -0.08 16.83
C LYS A 123 9.41 -0.64 15.76
N LEU A 124 8.64 0.20 15.08
CA LEU A 124 7.79 -0.22 13.95
C LEU A 124 8.61 -0.79 12.79
N VAL A 125 9.76 -0.17 12.45
CA VAL A 125 10.68 -0.70 11.44
C VAL A 125 11.24 -2.06 11.85
N TYR A 126 11.68 -2.22 13.10
CA TYR A 126 12.22 -3.47 13.64
C TYR A 126 11.20 -4.61 13.56
N GLU A 127 9.93 -4.34 13.87
CA GLU A 127 8.82 -5.30 13.75
C GLU A 127 8.34 -5.53 12.31
N LYS A 128 9.03 -4.95 11.31
CA LYS A 128 8.67 -5.02 9.88
C LYS A 128 7.22 -4.58 9.61
N ALA A 129 6.75 -3.60 10.39
CA ALA A 129 5.37 -3.12 10.33
C ALA A 129 5.06 -2.36 9.04
N PHE A 130 6.07 -1.71 8.43
CA PHE A 130 5.89 -0.94 7.20
C PHE A 130 5.99 -1.80 5.94
N PHE A 131 5.14 -1.49 4.97
CA PHE A 131 5.20 -2.01 3.60
C PHE A 131 5.28 -0.84 2.64
N TYR A 132 6.41 -0.72 1.94
CA TYR A 132 6.63 0.37 0.99
C TYR A 132 5.98 0.02 -0.35
N THR A 133 5.09 0.89 -0.82
CA THR A 133 4.23 0.63 -1.98
C THR A 133 4.22 1.84 -2.93
N ALA A 134 3.72 1.64 -4.15
CA ALA A 134 3.45 2.77 -5.04
C ALA A 134 2.31 3.66 -4.52
N MET A 135 1.31 3.06 -3.86
CA MET A 135 0.13 3.73 -3.29
C MET A 135 -0.16 3.24 -1.87
N PRO A 136 -0.64 4.11 -0.96
CA PRO A 136 -0.89 3.74 0.44
C PRO A 136 -2.18 2.93 0.61
N ILE A 137 -2.94 2.71 -0.47
CA ILE A 137 -4.19 1.95 -0.50
C ILE A 137 -4.00 0.72 -1.39
N GLN A 138 -4.57 -0.41 -0.96
CA GLN A 138 -4.63 -1.61 -1.78
C GLN A 138 -5.46 -1.39 -3.02
N VAL A 139 -4.80 -1.41 -4.18
CA VAL A 139 -5.47 -1.54 -5.46
C VAL A 139 -5.75 -3.02 -5.68
N ILE A 140 -6.97 -3.45 -5.34
CA ILE A 140 -7.44 -4.80 -5.66
C ILE A 140 -7.76 -4.81 -7.17
N VAL A 141 -6.91 -5.43 -7.98
CA VAL A 141 -7.23 -5.73 -9.39
C VAL A 141 -8.00 -7.05 -9.41
N HIS A 142 -9.24 -7.04 -8.93
CA HIS A 142 -10.17 -8.15 -9.17
C HIS A 142 -11.43 -7.61 -9.82
N GLY A 143 -11.89 -8.36 -10.83
CA GLY A 143 -13.02 -8.04 -11.68
C GLY A 143 -14.20 -7.44 -10.92
N CYS A 144 -14.70 -6.35 -11.49
CA CYS A 144 -15.78 -5.49 -11.05
C CYS A 144 -16.84 -6.16 -10.16
N SER A 145 -17.03 -5.64 -8.94
CA SER A 145 -18.32 -5.69 -8.24
C SER A 145 -18.42 -4.61 -7.15
N PHE A 146 -19.16 -3.55 -7.52
CA PHE A 146 -20.01 -2.64 -6.71
C PHE A 146 -19.39 -1.47 -5.91
N PRO A 147 -20.18 -0.37 -5.73
CA PRO A 147 -19.75 0.98 -6.08
C PRO A 147 -19.56 1.90 -4.87
N ASN A 148 -18.62 2.84 -4.94
CA ASN A 148 -18.69 4.11 -4.22
C ASN A 148 -18.08 5.27 -5.02
N GLN A 149 -18.56 6.49 -4.75
CA GLN A 149 -18.24 7.72 -5.51
C GLN A 149 -16.75 8.12 -5.48
N ALA A 150 -15.99 7.63 -4.49
CA ALA A 150 -14.52 7.78 -4.42
C ALA A 150 -13.78 6.96 -5.48
N ASP A 151 -14.42 5.93 -6.04
CA ASP A 151 -13.82 5.04 -7.02
C ASP A 151 -13.74 5.66 -8.41
N LYS A 152 -14.49 6.73 -8.72
CA LYS A 152 -14.54 7.30 -10.08
C LYS A 152 -13.21 7.92 -10.51
N TYR A 153 -12.52 8.58 -9.57
CA TYR A 153 -11.18 9.15 -9.80
C TYR A 153 -10.09 8.08 -9.86
N LEU A 154 -10.20 7.04 -9.02
CA LEU A 154 -9.29 5.90 -9.04
C LEU A 154 -9.48 5.09 -10.35
N LEU A 155 -10.71 4.88 -10.79
CA LEU A 155 -11.03 4.19 -12.04
C LEU A 155 -10.55 4.99 -13.25
N SER A 156 -10.69 6.32 -13.26
CA SER A 156 -10.20 7.16 -14.37
C SER A 156 -8.68 7.17 -14.42
N PHE A 157 -8.01 7.22 -13.26
CA PHE A 157 -6.55 7.17 -13.16
C PHE A 157 -6.00 5.79 -13.52
N MET A 158 -6.63 4.71 -13.03
CA MET A 158 -6.27 3.33 -13.37
C MET A 158 -6.53 3.05 -14.85
N SER A 159 -7.65 3.50 -15.41
CA SER A 159 -7.93 3.37 -16.85
C SER A 159 -6.86 4.07 -17.68
N SER A 160 -6.47 5.27 -17.28
CA SER A 160 -5.39 6.04 -17.92
C SER A 160 -4.04 5.30 -17.82
N LEU A 161 -3.67 4.81 -16.64
CA LEU A 161 -2.44 4.02 -16.45
C LEU A 161 -2.44 2.69 -17.23
N PHE A 162 -3.59 2.02 -17.33
CA PHE A 162 -3.73 0.80 -18.13
C PHE A 162 -3.57 1.08 -19.62
N GLU A 163 -4.08 2.22 -20.11
CA GLU A 163 -3.94 2.64 -21.51
C GLU A 163 -2.46 2.90 -21.87
N TYR A 164 -1.73 3.62 -21.02
CA TYR A 164 -0.29 3.87 -21.22
C TYR A 164 0.57 2.61 -21.07
N LYS A 165 0.28 1.74 -20.08
CA LYS A 165 1.03 0.49 -19.89
C LYS A 165 0.75 -0.54 -20.99
N PHE A 166 -0.43 -0.54 -21.59
CA PHE A 166 -0.76 -1.44 -22.70
C PHE A 166 0.00 -1.07 -23.98
N LEU A 167 0.13 0.23 -24.27
CA LEU A 167 1.00 0.71 -25.36
C LEU A 167 2.46 0.31 -25.13
N LEU A 168 2.94 0.41 -23.88
CA LEU A 168 4.28 -0.03 -23.49
C LEU A 168 4.46 -1.55 -23.64
N LEU A 169 3.45 -2.34 -23.27
CA LEU A 169 3.46 -3.80 -23.38
C LEU A 169 3.64 -4.25 -24.84
N PHE A 170 2.98 -3.58 -25.79
CA PHE A 170 3.12 -3.92 -27.21
C PHE A 170 4.54 -3.66 -27.74
N VAL A 171 5.15 -2.54 -27.34
CA VAL A 171 6.55 -2.22 -27.69
C VAL A 171 7.51 -3.25 -27.07
N CYS A 172 7.33 -3.58 -25.79
CA CYS A 172 8.15 -4.59 -25.12
C CYS A 172 7.95 -6.02 -25.66
N LEU A 173 6.75 -6.37 -26.14
CA LEU A 173 6.49 -7.71 -26.72
C LEU A 173 7.32 -7.95 -27.98
N GLN A 174 7.58 -6.91 -28.76
CA GLN A 174 8.46 -7.00 -29.93
C GLN A 174 9.92 -7.27 -29.51
N GLU A 175 10.40 -6.61 -28.46
CA GLU A 175 11.73 -6.85 -27.90
C GLU A 175 11.85 -8.26 -27.30
N ILE A 176 10.85 -8.71 -26.54
CA ILE A 176 10.79 -10.06 -25.96
C ILE A 176 10.79 -11.11 -27.09
N THR A 177 10.06 -10.87 -28.17
CA THR A 177 10.05 -11.77 -29.33
C THR A 177 11.42 -11.86 -29.98
N ASN A 178 12.10 -10.73 -30.14
CA ASN A 178 13.45 -10.69 -30.68
C ASN A 178 14.44 -11.46 -29.81
N VAL A 179 14.46 -11.22 -28.50
CA VAL A 179 15.33 -11.91 -27.55
C VAL A 179 15.03 -13.41 -27.52
N HIS A 180 13.76 -13.82 -27.49
CA HIS A 180 13.36 -15.22 -27.49
C HIS A 180 13.76 -15.93 -28.78
N SER A 181 13.56 -15.29 -29.94
CA SER A 181 13.99 -15.85 -31.24
C SER A 181 15.51 -16.04 -31.32
N HIS A 182 16.28 -15.13 -30.72
CA HIS A 182 17.73 -15.24 -30.66
C HIS A 182 18.18 -16.37 -29.73
N TYR A 183 17.52 -16.51 -28.57
CA TYR A 183 17.75 -17.58 -27.63
C TYR A 183 17.49 -18.97 -28.25
N GLU A 184 16.37 -19.15 -28.94
CA GLU A 184 16.05 -20.43 -29.59
C GLU A 184 17.06 -20.77 -30.71
N ARG A 185 17.52 -19.79 -31.50
CA ARG A 185 18.59 -20.02 -32.49
C ARG A 185 19.90 -20.49 -31.87
N ILE A 186 20.30 -19.89 -30.75
CA ILE A 186 21.52 -20.30 -30.02
C ILE A 186 21.35 -21.73 -29.48
N LYS A 187 20.17 -22.03 -28.94
CA LYS A 187 19.85 -23.35 -28.40
C LYS A 187 19.86 -24.44 -29.47
N GLU A 188 19.31 -24.16 -30.65
CA GLU A 188 19.36 -25.04 -31.83
C GLU A 188 20.81 -25.28 -32.27
N ALA A 189 21.63 -24.22 -32.33
CA ALA A 189 23.05 -24.32 -32.69
C ALA A 189 23.88 -25.14 -31.69
N LEU A 190 23.49 -25.14 -30.41
CA LEU A 190 24.15 -25.88 -29.33
C LEU A 190 23.63 -27.31 -29.15
N GLN A 191 22.66 -27.76 -29.96
CA GLN A 191 22.02 -29.10 -29.86
C GLN A 191 21.52 -29.45 -28.44
N VAL A 192 21.09 -28.45 -27.67
CA VAL A 192 20.62 -28.66 -26.29
C VAL A 192 19.23 -29.30 -26.33
N SER A 193 19.11 -30.49 -25.74
CA SER A 193 17.84 -31.23 -25.66
C SER A 193 16.76 -30.47 -24.87
N THR A 194 15.51 -30.65 -25.26
CA THR A 194 14.30 -30.02 -24.67
C THR A 194 14.12 -30.27 -23.17
N SER A 195 14.88 -31.19 -22.56
CA SER A 195 14.86 -31.48 -21.12
C SER A 195 15.57 -30.42 -20.25
N VAL A 196 16.33 -29.48 -20.85
CA VAL A 196 17.11 -28.47 -20.11
C VAL A 196 16.55 -27.05 -20.29
N SER A 197 15.44 -26.86 -21.00
CA SER A 197 14.89 -25.52 -21.27
C SER A 197 14.14 -24.93 -20.08
N VAL A 198 14.51 -23.69 -19.69
CA VAL A 198 13.91 -22.94 -18.57
C VAL A 198 12.66 -22.15 -19.00
N THR A 199 12.43 -21.99 -20.31
CA THR A 199 11.30 -21.24 -20.87
C THR A 199 10.38 -22.14 -21.71
N PRO A 200 9.05 -21.91 -21.69
CA PRO A 200 8.12 -22.59 -22.58
C PRO A 200 8.46 -22.31 -24.05
N VAL A 201 8.26 -23.31 -24.92
CA VAL A 201 8.36 -23.12 -26.38
C VAL A 201 7.24 -22.16 -26.80
N ASN A 202 7.57 -21.14 -27.59
CA ASN A 202 6.63 -20.13 -28.13
C ASN A 202 5.99 -19.21 -27.07
N LEU A 203 6.71 -18.88 -26.00
CA LEU A 203 6.26 -17.95 -24.96
C LEU A 203 5.76 -16.61 -25.54
N SER A 204 6.46 -16.06 -26.54
CA SER A 204 6.08 -14.79 -27.17
C SER A 204 4.70 -14.85 -27.85
N VAL A 205 4.40 -15.97 -28.52
CA VAL A 205 3.12 -16.18 -29.21
C VAL A 205 1.98 -16.31 -28.19
N GLN A 206 2.22 -17.01 -27.09
CA GLN A 206 1.24 -17.15 -26.00
C GLN A 206 0.92 -15.79 -25.37
N LEU A 207 1.94 -14.96 -25.13
CA LEU A 207 1.76 -13.62 -24.59
C LEU A 207 1.01 -12.70 -25.56
N GLN A 208 1.30 -12.79 -26.87
CA GLN A 208 0.56 -12.06 -27.90
C GLN A 208 -0.92 -12.49 -27.96
N GLN A 209 -1.17 -13.80 -27.88
CA GLN A 209 -2.52 -14.35 -27.89
C GLN A 209 -3.33 -13.89 -26.68
N CYS A 210 -2.76 -13.95 -25.47
CA CYS A 210 -3.42 -13.43 -24.26
C CYS A 210 -3.70 -11.92 -24.35
N ALA A 211 -2.81 -11.14 -24.95
CA ALA A 211 -3.03 -9.70 -25.14
C ALA A 211 -4.19 -9.42 -26.12
N LEU A 212 -4.32 -10.20 -27.20
CA LEU A 212 -5.41 -10.11 -28.17
C LEU A 212 -6.76 -10.54 -27.59
N GLU A 213 -6.80 -11.67 -26.87
CA GLU A 213 -8.01 -12.17 -26.20
C GLU A 213 -8.56 -11.14 -25.20
N PHE A 214 -7.66 -10.48 -24.47
CA PHE A 214 -8.03 -9.42 -23.55
C PHE A 214 -8.58 -8.16 -24.27
N GLN A 215 -8.03 -7.79 -25.43
CA GLN A 215 -8.58 -6.69 -26.23
C GLN A 215 -9.98 -7.00 -26.75
N GLN A 216 -10.19 -8.19 -27.30
CA GLN A 216 -11.50 -8.63 -27.78
C GLN A 216 -12.52 -8.65 -26.66
N TRP A 217 -12.14 -9.12 -25.46
CA TRP A 217 -13.00 -9.05 -24.28
C TRP A 217 -13.35 -7.59 -23.92
N LYS A 218 -12.37 -6.67 -23.95
CA LYS A 218 -12.59 -5.25 -23.65
C LYS A 218 -13.52 -4.57 -24.66
N GLU A 219 -13.41 -4.91 -25.94
CA GLU A 219 -14.29 -4.38 -27.00
C GLU A 219 -15.72 -4.91 -26.85
N ASN A 220 -15.89 -6.21 -26.60
CA ASN A 220 -17.20 -6.82 -26.39
C ASN A 220 -17.93 -6.27 -25.15
N THR A 221 -17.18 -5.92 -24.10
CA THR A 221 -17.73 -5.35 -22.85
C THR A 221 -18.13 -3.87 -22.99
N LYS A 222 -17.71 -3.17 -24.06
CA LYS A 222 -18.14 -1.78 -24.36
C LYS A 222 -19.42 -1.70 -25.20
N VAL A 223 -19.87 -2.82 -25.78
CA VAL A 223 -21.03 -2.89 -26.71
C VAL A 223 -22.28 -3.45 -26.01
N SER A 224 -22.19 -3.82 -24.72
CA SER A 224 -23.32 -4.20 -23.84
C SER A 224 -23.63 -3.09 -22.86
#